data_AF-A0A6G3ZH07-F1
#
_entry.id   AF-A0A6G3ZH07-F1
#
_cell.length_a   1.000
_cell.length_b   1.000
_cell.length_c   1.000
_cell.angle_alpha   90.00
_cell.angle_beta   90.00
_cell.angle_gamma   90.00
#
_symmetry.space_group_name_H-M   'P 1'
#
loop_
_entity.id
_entity.type
_entity.pdbx_description
1 polymer ?
#
loop_
_entity_poly.entity_id
_entity_poly.type
_entity_poly.pdbx_seq_one_letter_code
_entity_poly.pdbx_strand_id
1 'polypeptide(L)'
;MAKSVLESKNSLTYTEIHAAILGAVVGVLAGYAHGIGRTDVAVGFAAAFVAVALGLKYTGKIPAAQQTVRREPWYALAALLAGGAVGLAVV
;
A
#
# COMPACT_ATOMS: atom_id res chain seq x y z
N MET A 1 10.80 -20.49 2.97
CA MET A 1 10.17 -20.09 4.25
C MET A 1 10.34 -18.59 4.43
N ALA A 2 9.27 -17.86 4.73
CA ALA A 2 9.33 -16.41 4.92
C ALA A 2 10.02 -16.09 6.25
N LYS A 3 10.95 -15.12 6.26
CA LYS A 3 11.74 -14.75 7.43
C LYS A 3 10.93 -13.83 8.35
N SER A 4 10.79 -14.22 9.61
CA SER A 4 10.22 -13.42 10.70
C SER A 4 11.08 -12.19 10.96
N VAL A 5 10.47 -11.00 11.08
CA VAL A 5 11.18 -9.73 11.32
C VAL A 5 11.08 -9.28 12.79
N LEU A 6 10.11 -9.78 13.56
CA LEU A 6 9.74 -9.20 14.87
C LEU A 6 9.65 -10.21 16.03
N GLU A 7 10.18 -11.44 15.90
CA GLU A 7 10.18 -12.48 16.97
C GLU A 7 8.80 -12.73 17.64
N SER A 8 7.71 -12.33 16.99
CA SER A 8 6.32 -12.51 17.44
C SER A 8 5.86 -13.95 17.18
N LYS A 9 5.01 -14.51 18.07
CA LYS A 9 4.29 -15.80 17.83
C LYS A 9 3.39 -15.77 16.60
N ASN A 10 3.08 -14.57 16.10
CA ASN A 10 2.42 -14.31 14.83
C ASN A 10 3.30 -13.32 14.04
N SER A 11 4.47 -13.79 13.59
CA SER A 11 5.48 -12.90 13.01
C SER A 11 5.02 -12.40 11.64
N LEU A 12 4.76 -11.10 11.53
CA LEU A 12 4.69 -10.46 10.24
C LEU A 12 5.98 -10.75 9.48
N THR A 13 5.83 -11.37 8.32
CA THR A 13 6.87 -11.65 7.36
C THR A 13 7.39 -10.35 6.77
N TYR A 14 8.62 -10.39 6.27
CA TYR A 14 9.24 -9.28 5.56
C TYR A 14 8.35 -8.71 4.44
N THR A 15 7.65 -9.58 3.72
CA THR A 15 6.72 -9.22 2.63
C THR A 15 5.49 -8.48 3.13
N GLU A 16 4.89 -8.91 4.24
CA GLU A 16 3.72 -8.25 4.84
C GLU A 16 4.08 -6.86 5.35
N ILE A 17 5.24 -6.71 5.98
CA ILE A 17 5.75 -5.40 6.44
C ILE A 17 6.00 -4.46 5.25
N HIS A 18 6.66 -4.95 4.19
CA HIS A 18 6.92 -4.11 3.01
C HIS A 18 5.64 -3.71 2.29
N ALA A 19 4.67 -4.63 2.18
CA ALA A 19 3.35 -4.35 1.64
C ALA A 19 2.63 -3.27 2.47
N ALA A 20 2.65 -3.38 3.81
CA ALA A 20 2.07 -2.40 4.71
C ALA A 20 2.74 -1.02 4.60
N ILE A 21 4.08 -0.96 4.56
CA ILE A 21 4.81 0.32 4.40
C ILE A 21 4.44 1.00 3.08
N LEU A 22 4.43 0.25 1.97
CA LEU A 22 4.02 0.77 0.66
C LEU A 22 2.59 1.30 0.68
N GLY A 23 1.66 0.54 1.26
CA GLY A 23 0.28 0.97 1.45
C GLY A 23 0.18 2.27 2.24
N ALA A 24 0.81 2.32 3.42
CA ALA A 24 0.79 3.47 4.31
C ALA A 24 1.32 4.74 3.63
N VAL A 25 2.47 4.66 2.95
CA VAL A 25 3.09 5.80 2.27
C VAL A 25 2.18 6.34 1.16
N VAL A 26 1.66 5.46 0.31
CA VAL A 26 0.73 5.86 -0.77
C VAL A 26 -0.55 6.44 -0.17
N GLY A 27 -1.04 5.86 0.92
CA GLY A 27 -2.21 6.32 1.65
C GLY A 27 -2.02 7.75 2.15
N VAL A 28 -0.96 8.00 2.91
CA VAL A 28 -0.64 9.34 3.46
C VAL A 28 -0.57 10.39 2.36
N LEU A 29 0.13 10.09 1.26
CA LEU A 29 0.26 11.02 0.15
C LEU A 29 -1.08 11.29 -0.56
N ALA A 30 -1.90 10.25 -0.74
CA ALA A 30 -3.24 10.39 -1.33
C ALA A 30 -4.19 11.19 -0.41
N GLY A 31 -4.19 10.91 0.89
CA GLY A 31 -4.97 11.63 1.89
C GLY A 31 -4.59 13.12 1.95
N TYR A 32 -3.28 13.40 1.98
CA TYR A 32 -2.77 14.77 1.94
C TYR A 32 -3.17 15.49 0.65
N ALA A 33 -2.99 14.84 -0.51
CA ALA A 33 -3.37 15.40 -1.80
C ALA A 33 -4.87 15.74 -1.86
N HIS A 34 -5.72 14.87 -1.30
CA HIS A 34 -7.15 15.16 -1.17
C HIS A 34 -7.42 16.35 -0.25
N GLY A 35 -6.77 16.41 0.92
CA GLY A 35 -6.92 17.51 1.88
C GLY A 35 -6.59 18.88 1.29
N ILE A 36 -5.56 18.98 0.44
CA ILE A 36 -5.18 20.24 -0.24
C ILE A 36 -5.99 20.53 -1.51
N GLY A 37 -7.10 19.80 -1.75
CA GLY A 37 -8.01 20.01 -2.88
C GLY A 37 -7.58 19.37 -4.20
N ARG A 38 -6.52 18.54 -4.23
CA ARG A 38 -6.08 17.78 -5.42
C ARG A 38 -6.71 16.39 -5.47
N THR A 39 -8.04 16.33 -5.38
CA THR A 39 -8.81 15.08 -5.32
C THR A 39 -8.60 14.16 -6.52
N ASP A 40 -8.49 14.71 -7.73
CA ASP A 40 -8.24 13.88 -8.93
C ASP A 40 -6.90 13.14 -8.87
N VAL A 41 -5.88 13.79 -8.31
CA VAL A 41 -4.56 13.17 -8.09
C VAL A 41 -4.67 12.08 -7.02
N ALA A 42 -5.34 12.36 -5.91
CA ALA A 42 -5.56 11.40 -4.84
C ALA A 42 -6.28 10.14 -5.33
N VAL A 43 -7.38 10.30 -6.07
CA VAL A 43 -8.17 9.21 -6.65
C VAL A 43 -7.34 8.44 -7.67
N GLY A 44 -6.63 9.13 -8.57
CA GLY A 44 -5.78 8.50 -9.58
C GLY A 44 -4.70 7.59 -8.96
N PHE A 45 -3.99 8.09 -7.95
CA PHE A 45 -2.95 7.31 -7.26
C PHE A 45 -3.53 6.15 -6.45
N ALA A 46 -4.62 6.38 -5.70
CA ALA A 46 -5.26 5.32 -4.92
C ALA A 46 -5.80 4.21 -5.84
N ALA A 47 -6.51 4.57 -6.92
CA ALA A 47 -7.04 3.61 -7.88
C ALA A 47 -5.92 2.82 -8.59
N ALA A 48 -4.85 3.50 -9.00
CA ALA A 48 -3.69 2.84 -9.60
C ALA A 48 -3.03 1.86 -8.62
N PHE A 49 -2.85 2.24 -7.35
CA PHE A 49 -2.28 1.36 -6.34
C PHE A 49 -3.15 0.14 -6.06
N VAL A 50 -4.47 0.31 -5.93
CA VAL A 50 -5.43 -0.80 -5.78
C VAL A 50 -5.36 -1.72 -6.99
N ALA A 51 -5.35 -1.19 -8.21
CA ALA A 51 -5.25 -1.98 -9.43
C ALA A 51 -3.94 -2.82 -9.46
N VAL A 52 -2.82 -2.22 -9.06
CA VAL A 52 -1.52 -2.92 -8.96
C VAL A 52 -1.55 -4.02 -7.90
N ALA A 53 -2.16 -3.74 -6.73
CA ALA A 53 -2.28 -4.68 -5.62
C ALA A 53 -3.17 -5.88 -5.95
N LEU A 54 -4.33 -5.65 -6.57
CA LEU A 54 -5.25 -6.69 -7.04
C LEU A 54 -4.75 -7.40 -8.29
N GLY A 55 -3.80 -6.79 -8.97
CA GLY A 55 -3.08 -7.41 -10.05
C GLY A 55 -3.69 -7.26 -11.44
N LEU A 56 -4.45 -6.20 -11.65
CA LEU A 56 -4.93 -5.78 -12.97
C LEU A 56 -3.75 -5.43 -13.90
N LYS A 57 -3.82 -5.95 -15.14
CA LYS A 57 -2.86 -5.77 -16.25
C LYS A 57 -1.39 -6.09 -15.92
N TYR A 58 -1.03 -7.37 -15.91
CA TYR A 58 0.39 -7.70 -16.06
C TYR A 58 0.64 -8.96 -16.89
N THR A 59 1.30 -8.77 -18.03
CA THR A 59 1.68 -9.81 -19.00
C THR A 59 3.21 -9.89 -19.20
N GLY A 60 4.02 -9.29 -18.31
CA GLY A 60 5.49 -9.26 -18.38
C GLY A 60 6.23 -9.59 -17.07
N LYS A 61 7.51 -9.21 -16.96
CA LYS A 61 8.32 -9.36 -15.71
C LYS A 61 7.86 -8.38 -14.62
N ILE A 62 7.30 -8.90 -13.54
CA ILE A 62 6.74 -8.10 -12.44
C ILE A 62 7.88 -7.49 -11.60
N PRO A 63 7.92 -6.16 -11.37
CA PRO A 63 8.89 -5.53 -10.47
C PRO A 63 8.74 -6.08 -9.05
N ALA A 64 9.84 -6.18 -8.31
CA ALA A 64 9.86 -6.79 -6.98
C ALA A 64 8.81 -6.18 -6.02
N ALA A 65 8.64 -4.85 -6.03
CA ALA A 65 7.65 -4.17 -5.21
C ALA A 65 6.20 -4.60 -5.51
N GLN A 66 5.87 -4.79 -6.80
CA GLN A 66 4.55 -5.26 -7.21
C GLN A 66 4.32 -6.74 -6.86
N GLN A 67 5.36 -7.58 -6.88
CA GLN A 67 5.26 -8.96 -6.40
C GLN A 67 4.94 -9.01 -4.91
N THR A 68 5.58 -8.15 -4.11
CA THR A 68 5.36 -8.05 -2.67
C THR A 68 3.93 -7.64 -2.35
N VAL A 69 3.44 -6.57 -2.96
CA VAL A 69 2.07 -6.08 -2.71
C VAL A 69 1.03 -7.09 -3.19
N ARG A 70 1.26 -7.80 -4.29
CA ARG A 70 0.34 -8.86 -4.78
C ARG A 70 0.28 -10.10 -3.89
N ARG A 71 1.37 -10.44 -3.21
CA ARG A 71 1.39 -11.60 -2.30
C ARG A 71 0.58 -11.32 -1.05
N GLU A 72 0.61 -10.07 -0.58
CA GLU A 72 0.01 -9.64 0.67
C GLU A 72 -0.87 -8.40 0.48
N PRO A 73 -1.88 -8.46 -0.41
CA PRO A 73 -2.61 -7.27 -0.87
C PRO A 73 -3.42 -6.62 0.24
N TRP A 74 -3.91 -7.42 1.18
CA TRP A 74 -4.76 -6.95 2.25
C TRP A 74 -4.00 -6.04 3.24
N TYR A 75 -2.72 -6.33 3.55
CA TYR A 75 -1.90 -5.45 4.40
C TYR A 75 -1.64 -4.11 3.72
N ALA A 76 -1.33 -4.14 2.41
CA ALA A 76 -1.13 -2.93 1.63
C ALA A 76 -2.41 -2.09 1.54
N LEU A 77 -3.56 -2.71 1.31
CA LEU A 77 -4.85 -2.00 1.21
C LEU A 77 -5.32 -1.47 2.57
N ALA A 78 -5.16 -2.23 3.66
CA ALA A 78 -5.49 -1.75 5.00
C ALA A 78 -4.60 -0.56 5.39
N ALA A 79 -3.30 -0.66 5.10
CA ALA A 79 -2.37 0.43 5.36
C ALA A 79 -2.62 1.65 4.46
N LEU A 80 -3.06 1.47 3.22
CA LEU A 80 -3.51 2.55 2.34
C LEU A 80 -4.65 3.36 2.98
N LEU A 81 -5.66 2.69 3.52
CA LEU A 81 -6.79 3.34 4.17
C LEU A 81 -6.35 4.08 5.44
N ALA A 82 -5.58 3.41 6.30
CA ALA A 82 -5.07 4.03 7.54
C ALA A 82 -4.17 5.24 7.24
N GLY A 83 -3.25 5.10 6.28
CA GLY A 83 -2.40 6.18 5.82
C GLY A 83 -3.21 7.34 5.23
N GLY A 84 -4.23 7.05 4.42
CA GLY A 84 -5.13 8.05 3.86
C GLY A 84 -5.85 8.87 4.92
N ALA A 85 -6.38 8.21 5.95
CA ALA A 85 -7.00 8.90 7.08
C ALA A 85 -6.01 9.81 7.82
N VAL A 86 -4.78 9.33 8.07
CA VAL A 86 -3.71 10.13 8.70
C VAL A 86 -3.33 11.32 7.83
N GLY A 87 -3.10 11.11 6.53
CA GLY A 87 -2.72 12.15 5.59
C GLY A 87 -3.78 13.24 5.46
N LEU A 88 -5.06 12.89 5.56
CA LEU A 88 -6.17 13.83 5.59
C LEU A 88 -6.24 14.61 6.91
N ALA A 89 -6.00 13.94 8.05
CA ALA A 89 -6.11 14.55 9.38
C ALA A 89 -5.02 15.60 9.69
N VAL A 90 -3.94 15.63 8.92
CA VAL A 90 -2.82 16.59 9.09
C VAL A 90 -2.91 17.79 8.16
N VAL A 91 -4.01 17.92 7.41
CA VAL A 91 -4.33 19.07 6.56
C VAL A 91 -5.39 19.93 7.23
#